data_AF-A0A940AMR3-F1
#
_entry.id   AF-A0A940AMR3-F1
#
_cell.length_a   1.000
_cell.length_b   1.000
_cell.length_c   1.000
_cell.angle_alpha   90.00
_cell.angle_beta   90.00
_cell.angle_gamma   90.00
#
_symmetry.space_group_name_H-M   'P 1'
#
loop_
_entity.id
_entity.type
_entity.pdbx_description
1 polymer ?
#
loop_
_entity_poly.entity_id
_entity_poly.type
_entity_poly.pdbx_seq_one_letter_code
_entity_poly.pdbx_strand_id
1 'polypeptide(L)'
;FREHIGGGTELGKKAKEYIDRGDLVPDEITIPMVLDTLQQKGANGWLLDGFPRNMVQAEKLWAALQEKGMKLDYVVEILLPRQVAKNRIMGRRLCKNNNNHPNNIFIDAIKPNGDKCRVCGGDLSCRSDDQDEAAINKRHDIYYNDKDGTLAAAYYFKKIAAEGKTKYIELNGEGTINEIKEYLLSQLA
;
A
#
# COMPACT_ATOMS: atom_id res chain seq x y z
N PHE A 1 -0.62 3.25 -14.12
CA PHE A 1 -0.28 4.68 -14.31
C PHE A 1 0.99 4.92 -15.11
N ARG A 2 2.20 4.64 -14.58
CA ARG A 2 3.47 4.95 -15.27
C ARG A 2 3.54 4.34 -16.67
N GLU A 3 3.05 3.12 -16.84
CA GLU A 3 2.98 2.45 -18.14
C GLU A 3 2.05 3.16 -19.13
N HIS A 4 0.79 3.39 -18.77
CA HIS A 4 -0.14 4.11 -19.63
C HIS A 4 0.36 5.50 -20.04
N ILE A 5 0.96 6.25 -19.09
CA ILE A 5 1.50 7.59 -19.33
C ILE A 5 2.76 7.51 -20.19
N GLY A 6 3.71 6.64 -19.85
CA GLY A 6 4.96 6.47 -20.57
C GLY A 6 4.78 5.86 -21.97
N GLY A 7 3.76 5.01 -22.14
CA GLY A 7 3.38 4.39 -23.40
C GLY A 7 2.43 5.23 -24.25
N GLY A 8 2.01 6.41 -23.78
CA GLY A 8 1.18 7.33 -24.58
C GLY A 8 -0.20 6.79 -24.94
N THR A 9 -0.77 5.88 -24.16
CA THR A 9 -2.15 5.38 -24.37
C THR A 9 -3.16 6.54 -24.25
N GLU A 10 -4.33 6.43 -24.86
CA GLU A 10 -5.35 7.49 -24.78
C GLU A 10 -5.76 7.83 -23.34
N LEU A 11 -5.88 6.81 -22.47
CA LEU A 11 -6.10 7.01 -21.03
C LEU A 11 -4.88 7.65 -20.35
N GLY A 12 -3.67 7.26 -20.73
CA GLY A 12 -2.42 7.81 -20.20
C GLY A 12 -2.22 9.28 -20.54
N LYS A 13 -2.57 9.71 -21.76
CA LYS A 13 -2.55 11.12 -22.19
C LYS A 13 -3.49 11.96 -21.33
N LYS A 14 -4.75 11.50 -21.16
CA LYS A 14 -5.73 12.16 -20.29
C LYS A 14 -5.24 12.23 -18.83
N ALA A 15 -4.69 11.14 -18.29
CA ALA A 15 -4.15 11.12 -16.94
C ALA A 15 -2.96 12.09 -16.77
N LYS A 16 -2.10 12.22 -17.80
CA LYS A 16 -0.95 13.11 -17.79
C LYS A 16 -1.36 14.58 -17.63
N GLU A 17 -2.45 15.02 -18.26
CA GLU A 17 -2.96 16.40 -18.15
C GLU A 17 -3.30 16.80 -16.71
N TYR A 18 -3.82 15.88 -15.89
CA TYR A 18 -4.08 16.13 -14.47
C TYR A 18 -2.79 16.14 -13.65
N ILE A 19 -1.92 15.14 -13.88
CA ILE A 19 -0.66 15.00 -13.14
C ILE A 19 0.28 16.20 -13.38
N ASP A 20 0.39 16.67 -14.62
CA ASP A 20 1.23 17.83 -14.97
C ASP A 20 0.76 19.12 -14.29
N ARG A 21 -0.54 19.22 -13.96
CA ARG A 21 -1.13 20.32 -13.19
C ARG A 21 -1.05 20.13 -11.67
N GLY A 22 -0.56 18.97 -11.21
CA GLY A 22 -0.54 18.61 -9.80
C GLY A 22 -1.88 18.10 -9.25
N ASP A 23 -2.86 17.86 -10.13
CA ASP A 23 -4.19 17.38 -9.77
C ASP A 23 -4.23 15.85 -9.63
N LEU A 24 -5.21 15.34 -8.88
CA LEU A 24 -5.51 13.91 -8.85
C LEU A 24 -6.21 13.50 -10.15
N VAL A 25 -5.80 12.35 -10.70
CA VAL A 25 -6.46 11.77 -11.87
C VAL A 25 -7.86 11.30 -11.46
N PRO A 26 -8.93 11.73 -12.16
CA PRO A 26 -10.30 11.31 -11.86
C PRO A 26 -10.47 9.79 -11.85
N ASP A 27 -11.40 9.29 -11.01
CA ASP A 27 -11.68 7.85 -10.89
C ASP A 27 -12.15 7.23 -12.21
N GLU A 28 -12.87 8.01 -13.03
CA GLU A 28 -13.37 7.61 -14.34
C GLU A 28 -12.25 7.32 -15.35
N ILE A 29 -11.05 7.88 -15.14
CA ILE A 29 -9.86 7.59 -15.93
C ILE A 29 -9.05 6.48 -15.24
N THR A 30 -8.94 6.55 -13.92
CA THR A 30 -8.14 5.62 -13.11
C THR A 30 -8.64 4.18 -13.19
N ILE A 31 -9.95 3.95 -13.04
CA ILE A 31 -10.55 2.61 -13.04
C ILE A 31 -10.28 1.89 -14.38
N PRO A 32 -10.60 2.47 -15.56
CA PRO A 32 -10.27 1.84 -16.84
C PRO A 32 -8.78 1.53 -17.02
N MET A 33 -7.88 2.40 -16.55
CA MET A 33 -6.43 2.14 -16.62
C MET A 33 -6.02 0.92 -15.77
N VAL A 34 -6.59 0.79 -14.57
CA VAL A 34 -6.33 -0.37 -13.72
C VAL A 34 -6.83 -1.64 -14.41
N LEU A 35 -8.07 -1.64 -14.91
CA LEU A 35 -8.65 -2.82 -15.56
C LEU A 35 -7.88 -3.24 -16.82
N ASP A 36 -7.49 -2.29 -17.66
CA ASP A 36 -6.70 -2.59 -18.87
C ASP A 36 -5.35 -3.23 -18.49
N THR A 37 -4.69 -2.70 -17.46
CA THR A 37 -3.45 -3.30 -16.93
C THR A 37 -3.69 -4.73 -16.40
N LEU A 38 -4.77 -4.94 -15.65
CA LEU A 38 -5.10 -6.26 -15.10
C LEU A 38 -5.44 -7.27 -16.21
N GLN A 39 -6.10 -6.85 -17.28
CA GLN A 39 -6.43 -7.72 -18.41
C GLN A 39 -5.19 -8.10 -19.23
N GLN A 40 -4.31 -7.14 -19.50
CA GLN A 40 -3.11 -7.38 -20.32
C GLN A 40 -2.04 -8.20 -19.60
N LYS A 41 -1.89 -8.01 -18.29
CA LYS A 41 -0.77 -8.60 -17.52
C LYS A 41 -1.19 -9.56 -16.42
N GLY A 42 -2.45 -9.52 -16.00
CA GLY A 42 -2.96 -10.31 -14.88
C GLY A 42 -3.49 -11.69 -15.25
N ALA A 43 -3.23 -12.17 -16.48
CA ALA A 43 -3.73 -13.47 -16.95
C ALA A 43 -3.29 -14.65 -16.05
N ASN A 44 -2.09 -14.58 -15.46
CA ASN A 44 -1.57 -15.59 -14.54
C ASN A 44 -1.74 -15.20 -13.05
N GLY A 45 -2.68 -14.29 -12.77
CA GLY A 45 -2.85 -13.69 -11.46
C GLY A 45 -2.23 -12.30 -11.36
N TRP A 46 -2.70 -11.54 -10.38
CA TRP A 46 -2.29 -10.15 -10.16
C TRP A 46 -2.31 -9.82 -8.67
N LEU A 47 -1.46 -8.87 -8.29
CA LEU A 47 -1.49 -8.20 -7.00
C LEU A 47 -1.71 -6.71 -7.28
N LEU A 48 -2.86 -6.19 -6.86
CA LEU A 48 -3.18 -4.78 -6.97
C LEU A 48 -2.81 -4.09 -5.65
N ASP A 49 -1.81 -3.20 -5.70
CA ASP A 49 -1.30 -2.48 -4.53
C ASP A 49 -1.43 -0.96 -4.73
N GLY A 50 -1.87 -0.27 -3.68
CA GLY A 50 -2.04 1.18 -3.64
C GLY A 50 -3.35 1.72 -4.23
N PHE A 51 -4.25 0.85 -4.71
CA PHE A 51 -5.59 1.19 -5.18
C PHE A 51 -6.57 0.07 -4.79
N PRO A 52 -7.79 0.37 -4.31
CA PRO A 52 -8.42 1.68 -4.15
C PRO A 52 -7.98 2.42 -2.88
N ARG A 53 -8.18 3.74 -2.84
CA ARG A 53 -7.81 4.63 -1.71
C ARG A 53 -9.00 5.27 -0.99
N ASN A 54 -10.21 5.13 -1.54
CA ASN A 54 -11.45 5.63 -0.96
C ASN A 54 -12.62 4.68 -1.28
N MET A 55 -13.76 4.88 -0.61
CA MET A 55 -14.96 4.04 -0.75
C MET A 55 -15.49 3.99 -2.19
N VAL A 56 -15.59 5.15 -2.85
CA VAL A 56 -16.12 5.27 -4.23
C VAL A 56 -15.28 4.45 -5.22
N GLN A 57 -13.96 4.49 -5.08
CA GLN A 57 -13.05 3.70 -5.89
C GLN A 57 -13.22 2.20 -5.65
N ALA A 58 -13.48 1.79 -4.41
CA ALA A 58 -13.70 0.39 -4.06
C ALA A 58 -14.99 -0.17 -4.68
N GLU A 59 -16.08 0.58 -4.60
CA GLU A 59 -17.36 0.23 -5.22
C GLU A 59 -17.23 0.12 -6.75
N LYS A 60 -16.60 1.12 -7.39
CA LYS A 60 -16.36 1.13 -8.84
C LYS A 60 -15.45 -0.02 -9.28
N LEU A 61 -14.38 -0.28 -8.55
CA LEU A 61 -13.47 -1.39 -8.84
C LEU A 61 -14.21 -2.72 -8.76
N TRP A 62 -14.96 -2.94 -7.68
CA TRP A 62 -15.73 -4.16 -7.51
C TRP A 62 -16.74 -4.37 -8.63
N ALA A 63 -17.55 -3.36 -8.95
CA ALA A 63 -18.52 -3.42 -10.04
C ALA A 63 -17.86 -3.76 -11.39
N ALA A 64 -16.72 -3.13 -11.68
CA ALA A 64 -16.00 -3.38 -12.92
C ALA A 64 -15.36 -4.76 -13.00
N LEU A 65 -14.83 -5.29 -11.89
CA LEU A 65 -14.33 -6.66 -11.81
C LEU A 65 -15.46 -7.66 -12.11
N GLN A 66 -16.66 -7.45 -11.54
CA GLN A 66 -17.82 -8.29 -11.82
C GLN A 66 -18.26 -8.21 -13.28
N GLU A 67 -18.33 -7.01 -13.87
CA GLU A 67 -18.70 -6.82 -15.29
C GLU A 67 -17.75 -7.56 -16.23
N LYS A 68 -16.45 -7.57 -15.92
CA LYS A 68 -15.42 -8.24 -16.74
C LYS A 68 -15.23 -9.72 -16.39
N GLY A 69 -15.99 -10.26 -15.44
CA GLY A 69 -15.83 -11.63 -14.98
C GLY A 69 -14.47 -11.90 -14.32
N MET A 70 -13.81 -10.86 -13.81
CA MET A 70 -12.52 -10.96 -13.14
C MET A 70 -12.72 -11.27 -11.67
N LYS A 71 -12.24 -12.44 -11.25
CA LYS A 71 -12.36 -12.88 -9.86
C LYS A 71 -11.32 -12.19 -8.98
N LEU A 72 -11.74 -11.72 -7.81
CA LEU A 72 -10.87 -11.28 -6.72
C LEU A 72 -10.81 -12.40 -5.68
N ASP A 73 -9.71 -13.13 -5.64
CA ASP A 73 -9.59 -14.30 -4.75
C ASP A 73 -9.35 -13.89 -3.29
N TYR A 74 -8.48 -12.90 -3.07
CA TYR A 74 -8.04 -12.49 -1.74
C TYR A 74 -7.94 -10.97 -1.63
N VAL A 75 -8.30 -10.46 -0.46
CA VAL A 75 -7.99 -9.12 0.02
C VAL A 75 -7.15 -9.25 1.28
N VAL A 76 -6.00 -8.58 1.31
CA VAL A 76 -5.04 -8.66 2.42
C VAL A 76 -4.94 -7.29 3.08
N GLU A 77 -5.22 -7.22 4.37
CA GLU A 77 -5.04 -6.04 5.20
C GLU A 77 -3.93 -6.27 6.22
N ILE A 78 -2.95 -5.36 6.28
CA ILE A 78 -1.93 -5.35 7.33
C ILE A 78 -2.36 -4.33 8.38
N LEU A 79 -2.76 -4.84 9.54
CA LEU A 79 -3.25 -4.01 10.64
C LEU A 79 -2.08 -3.44 11.42
N LEU A 80 -2.09 -2.13 11.59
CA LEU A 80 -1.13 -1.45 12.43
C LEU A 80 -1.78 -0.18 13.01
N PRO A 81 -1.70 0.08 14.32
CA PRO A 81 -2.21 1.32 14.87
C PRO A 81 -1.51 2.53 14.23
N ARG A 82 -2.26 3.60 13.93
CA ARG A 82 -1.75 4.81 13.27
C ARG A 82 -0.47 5.36 13.90
N GLN A 83 -0.43 5.38 15.24
CA GLN A 83 0.74 5.89 15.96
C GLN A 83 1.95 4.95 15.83
N VAL A 84 1.74 3.63 15.85
CA VAL A 84 2.80 2.65 15.63
C VAL A 84 3.35 2.76 14.21
N ALA A 85 2.48 2.90 13.20
CA ALA A 85 2.88 3.13 11.81
C ALA A 85 3.73 4.40 11.66
N LYS A 86 3.28 5.51 12.26
CA LYS A 86 4.01 6.80 12.25
C LYS A 86 5.39 6.65 12.90
N ASN A 87 5.44 6.07 14.09
CA ASN A 87 6.70 5.85 14.81
C ASN A 87 7.65 4.96 13.98
N ARG A 88 7.16 3.89 13.36
CA ARG A 88 7.99 3.01 12.51
C ARG A 88 8.55 3.74 11.28
N ILE A 89 7.85 4.72 10.71
CA ILE A 89 8.38 5.57 9.64
C ILE A 89 9.49 6.48 10.19
N MET A 90 9.18 7.27 11.22
CA MET A 90 10.11 8.26 11.80
C MET A 90 11.34 7.62 12.46
N GLY A 91 11.21 6.37 12.89
CA GLY A 91 12.25 5.63 13.59
C GLY A 91 13.36 5.10 12.70
N ARG A 92 13.18 5.11 11.37
CA ARG A 92 14.18 4.56 10.45
C ARG A 92 15.51 5.29 10.58
N ARG A 93 16.59 4.53 10.58
CA ARG A 93 17.96 5.04 10.54
C ARG A 93 18.70 4.39 9.38
N LEU A 94 19.41 5.19 8.60
CA LEU A 94 20.19 4.73 7.45
C LEU A 94 21.65 4.58 7.85
N CYS A 95 22.21 3.41 7.62
CA CYS A 95 23.63 3.15 7.83
C CYS A 95 24.44 3.69 6.66
N LYS A 96 25.39 4.60 6.95
CA LYS A 96 26.26 5.23 5.95
C LYS A 96 27.05 4.23 5.09
N ASN A 97 27.40 3.08 5.66
CA ASN A 97 28.17 2.05 4.97
C ASN A 97 27.30 1.17 4.05
N ASN A 98 26.01 1.01 4.36
CA ASN A 98 25.08 0.17 3.61
C ASN A 98 23.63 0.48 4.03
N ASN A 99 22.87 1.12 3.15
CA ASN A 99 21.47 1.47 3.40
C ASN A 99 20.55 0.25 3.57
N ASN A 100 20.99 -0.96 3.19
CA ASN A 100 20.24 -2.19 3.37
C ASN A 100 20.34 -2.75 4.80
N HIS A 101 21.17 -2.19 5.69
CA HIS A 101 21.22 -2.61 7.09
C HIS A 101 20.02 -2.04 7.86
N PRO A 102 19.04 -2.87 8.26
CA PRO A 102 17.82 -2.37 8.89
C PRO A 102 18.14 -1.85 10.29
N ASN A 103 17.81 -0.59 10.52
CA ASN A 103 17.92 0.07 11.82
C ASN A 103 16.65 0.88 12.06
N ASN A 104 15.97 0.65 13.19
CA ASN A 104 14.78 1.40 13.55
C ASN A 104 14.68 1.56 15.06
N ILE A 105 14.60 2.80 15.56
CA ILE A 105 14.58 3.06 17.01
C ILE A 105 13.27 2.65 17.70
N PHE A 106 12.19 2.41 16.94
CA PHE A 106 10.87 2.00 17.44
C PHE A 106 10.53 0.54 17.13
N ILE A 107 11.46 -0.25 16.60
CA ILE A 107 11.30 -1.70 16.38
C ILE A 107 12.43 -2.40 17.10
N ASP A 108 12.14 -2.98 18.26
CA ASP A 108 13.16 -3.51 19.18
C ASP A 108 14.07 -4.57 18.52
N ALA A 109 13.51 -5.45 17.70
CA ALA A 109 14.27 -6.50 16.99
C ALA A 109 15.39 -5.94 16.09
N ILE A 110 15.23 -4.70 15.59
CA ILE A 110 16.19 -4.02 14.70
C ILE A 110 16.65 -2.67 15.25
N LYS A 111 16.62 -2.50 16.58
CA LYS A 111 17.10 -1.29 17.22
C LYS A 111 18.60 -1.08 16.98
N PRO A 112 19.06 0.16 16.71
CA PRO A 112 20.48 0.50 16.64
C PRO A 112 21.27 0.09 17.88
N ASN A 113 22.59 -0.06 17.74
CA ASN A 113 23.50 -0.20 18.87
C ASN A 113 23.96 1.20 19.32
N GLY A 114 23.23 1.81 20.24
CA GLY A 114 23.44 3.22 20.62
C GLY A 114 23.19 4.15 19.43
N ASP A 115 24.19 4.96 19.07
CA ASP A 115 24.18 5.85 17.90
C ASP A 115 24.68 5.17 16.61
N LYS A 116 25.08 3.89 16.67
CA LYS A 116 25.70 3.16 15.56
C LYS A 116 24.80 2.08 14.96
N CYS A 117 25.09 1.76 13.71
CA CYS A 117 24.46 0.68 12.99
C CYS A 117 24.64 -0.65 13.71
N ARG A 118 23.53 -1.32 14.00
CA ARG A 118 23.51 -2.62 14.70
C ARG A 118 24.22 -3.76 13.95
N VAL A 119 24.45 -3.61 12.64
CA VAL A 119 25.05 -4.66 11.79
C VAL A 119 26.56 -4.49 11.62
N CYS A 120 27.05 -3.25 11.54
CA CYS A 120 28.45 -2.99 11.16
C CYS A 120 29.14 -1.86 11.94
N GLY A 121 28.47 -1.23 12.91
CA GLY A 121 29.03 -0.13 13.71
C GLY A 121 29.16 1.21 12.98
N GLY A 122 28.77 1.31 11.71
CA GLY A 122 28.81 2.55 10.95
C GLY A 122 27.84 3.63 11.46
N ASP A 123 28.10 4.88 11.08
CA ASP A 123 27.26 6.02 11.45
C ASP A 123 25.84 5.91 10.87
N LEU A 124 24.89 6.46 11.62
CA LEU A 124 23.48 6.49 11.27
C LEU A 124 23.01 7.90 10.92
N SER A 125 22.14 8.00 9.92
CA SER A 125 21.43 9.23 9.56
C SER A 125 19.92 8.98 9.45
N CYS A 126 19.15 10.06 9.28
CA CYS A 126 17.72 10.00 9.00
C CYS A 126 17.44 10.54 7.59
N ARG A 127 16.34 10.11 6.97
CA ARG A 127 15.84 10.75 5.76
C ARG A 127 14.94 11.92 6.13
N SER A 128 15.03 13.02 5.41
CA SER A 128 14.20 14.21 5.66
C SER A 128 12.70 13.91 5.54
N ASP A 129 12.30 13.09 4.56
CA ASP A 129 10.90 12.72 4.34
C ASP A 129 10.35 11.73 5.37
N ASP A 130 11.21 10.94 6.03
CA ASP A 130 10.81 10.12 7.18
C ASP A 130 10.58 10.99 8.45
N GLN A 131 11.06 12.24 8.47
CA GLN A 131 10.85 13.18 9.59
C GLN A 131 9.76 14.23 9.30
N ASP A 132 9.20 14.25 8.08
CA ASP A 132 8.10 15.15 7.72
C ASP A 132 6.77 14.63 8.28
N GLU A 133 6.49 15.00 9.53
CA GLU A 133 5.26 14.62 10.21
C GLU A 133 3.99 15.08 9.48
N ALA A 134 4.04 16.24 8.82
CA ALA A 134 2.87 16.79 8.12
C ALA A 134 2.52 15.94 6.89
N ALA A 135 3.53 15.57 6.09
CA ALA A 135 3.33 14.69 4.95
C ALA A 135 2.91 13.27 5.37
N ILE A 136 3.47 12.74 6.46
CA ILE A 136 3.07 11.44 7.03
C ILE A 136 1.62 11.49 7.51
N ASN A 137 1.26 12.51 8.30
CA ASN A 137 -0.09 12.68 8.82
C ASN A 137 -1.10 12.81 7.69
N LYS A 138 -0.82 13.61 6.65
CA LYS A 138 -1.72 13.77 5.50
C LYS A 138 -2.01 12.44 4.80
N ARG A 139 -1.02 11.54 4.69
CA ARG A 139 -1.23 10.19 4.12
C ARG A 139 -2.02 9.30 5.08
N HIS A 140 -1.72 9.36 6.38
CA HIS A 140 -2.44 8.61 7.40
C HIS A 140 -3.88 9.09 7.58
N ASP A 141 -4.18 10.37 7.38
CA ASP A 141 -5.54 10.91 7.43
C ASP A 141 -6.41 10.27 6.35
N ILE A 142 -5.87 10.07 5.15
CA ILE A 142 -6.57 9.38 4.06
C ILE A 142 -6.70 7.88 4.38
N TYR A 143 -5.63 7.26 4.87
CA TYR A 143 -5.63 5.82 5.13
C TYR A 143 -6.60 5.44 6.25
N TYR A 144 -6.43 6.05 7.43
CA TYR A 144 -7.16 5.73 8.66
C TYR A 144 -8.57 6.36 8.73
N ASN A 145 -9.03 7.02 7.68
CA ASN A 145 -10.40 7.49 7.60
C ASN A 145 -11.35 6.32 7.31
N ASP A 146 -12.18 6.00 8.30
CA ASP A 146 -13.13 4.89 8.32
C ASP A 146 -14.50 5.22 7.71
N LYS A 147 -14.72 6.47 7.30
CA LYS A 147 -15.97 6.92 6.66
C LYS A 147 -15.95 6.74 5.16
N ASP A 148 -14.90 7.25 4.52
CA ASP A 148 -14.76 7.24 3.05
C ASP A 148 -13.32 7.02 2.57
N GLY A 149 -12.36 6.86 3.49
CA GLY A 149 -10.94 6.66 3.19
C GLY A 149 -10.56 5.23 2.83
N THR A 150 -9.28 4.90 3.02
CA THR A 150 -8.74 3.58 2.63
C THR A 150 -9.21 2.48 3.58
N LEU A 151 -9.34 2.73 4.89
CA LEU A 151 -9.96 1.76 5.81
C LEU A 151 -11.43 1.50 5.47
N ALA A 152 -12.19 2.55 5.11
CA ALA A 152 -13.58 2.36 4.65
C ALA A 152 -13.64 1.44 3.42
N ALA A 153 -12.75 1.67 2.44
CA ALA A 153 -12.61 0.82 1.26
C ALA A 153 -12.22 -0.62 1.60
N ALA A 154 -11.28 -0.83 2.54
CA ALA A 154 -10.88 -2.16 2.99
C ALA A 154 -12.06 -2.89 3.67
N TYR A 155 -12.82 -2.20 4.52
CA TYR A 155 -13.98 -2.77 5.20
C TYR A 155 -15.16 -3.06 4.27
N TYR A 156 -15.29 -2.32 3.17
CA TYR A 156 -16.21 -2.68 2.10
C TYR A 156 -15.89 -4.08 1.52
N PHE A 157 -14.62 -4.36 1.21
CA PHE A 157 -14.23 -5.70 0.77
C PHE A 157 -14.36 -6.76 1.86
N LYS A 158 -14.15 -6.39 3.14
CA LYS A 158 -14.40 -7.29 4.27
C LYS A 158 -15.86 -7.74 4.33
N LYS A 159 -16.81 -6.82 4.05
CA LYS A 159 -18.25 -7.15 3.94
C LYS A 159 -18.53 -8.09 2.76
N ILE A 160 -17.94 -7.82 1.59
CA ILE A 160 -18.04 -8.70 0.41
C ILE A 160 -17.51 -10.11 0.71
N ALA A 161 -16.43 -10.22 1.48
CA ALA A 161 -15.87 -11.50 1.89
C ALA A 161 -16.82 -12.28 2.80
N ALA A 162 -17.56 -11.60 3.68
CA ALA A 162 -18.60 -12.22 4.51
C ALA A 162 -19.77 -12.78 3.69
N GLU A 163 -19.99 -12.27 2.46
CA GLU A 163 -20.94 -12.82 1.49
C GLU A 163 -20.37 -14.02 0.69
N GLY A 164 -19.13 -14.43 0.96
CA GLY A 164 -18.48 -15.57 0.29
C GLY A 164 -17.97 -15.27 -1.13
N LYS A 165 -17.94 -14.00 -1.55
CA LYS A 165 -17.52 -13.60 -2.91
C LYS A 165 -16.01 -13.41 -3.05
N THR A 166 -15.28 -13.31 -1.95
CA THR A 166 -13.81 -13.23 -1.86
C THR A 166 -13.36 -13.72 -0.48
N LYS A 167 -12.05 -13.83 -0.22
CA LYS A 167 -11.49 -14.10 1.10
C LYS A 167 -10.78 -12.85 1.64
N TYR A 168 -10.98 -12.55 2.92
CA TYR A 168 -10.30 -11.42 3.59
C TYR A 168 -9.29 -11.94 4.60
N ILE A 169 -8.03 -11.52 4.48
CA ILE A 169 -6.93 -11.93 5.35
C ILE A 169 -6.44 -10.73 6.14
N GLU A 170 -6.50 -10.83 7.46
CA GLU A 170 -5.98 -9.84 8.40
C GLU A 170 -4.61 -10.27 8.90
N LEU A 171 -3.59 -9.42 8.70
CA LEU A 171 -2.23 -9.65 9.15
C LEU A 171 -1.89 -8.68 10.28
N ASN A 172 -1.44 -9.20 11.43
CA ASN A 172 -0.90 -8.34 12.48
C ASN A 172 0.45 -7.75 12.02
N GLY A 173 0.45 -6.46 11.68
CA GLY A 173 1.63 -5.74 11.22
C GLY A 173 2.70 -5.49 12.30
N GLU A 174 2.40 -5.78 13.58
CA GLU A 174 3.37 -5.60 14.66
C GLU A 174 4.42 -6.72 14.73
N GLY A 175 4.10 -7.92 14.24
CA GLY A 175 4.97 -9.09 14.25
C GLY A 175 6.23 -8.97 13.39
N THR A 176 7.05 -10.01 13.41
CA THR A 176 8.25 -10.08 12.56
C THR A 176 7.89 -10.33 11.10
N ILE A 177 8.78 -9.95 10.18
CA ILE A 177 8.58 -10.17 8.73
C ILE A 177 8.36 -11.65 8.43
N ASN A 178 9.08 -12.56 9.10
CA ASN A 178 8.95 -13.99 8.85
C ASN A 178 7.62 -14.54 9.35
N GLU A 179 7.18 -14.18 10.55
CA GLU A 179 5.88 -14.62 11.08
C GLU A 179 4.72 -14.15 10.18
N ILE A 180 4.73 -12.88 9.78
CA ILE A 180 3.70 -12.32 8.88
C ILE A 180 3.70 -13.04 7.53
N LYS A 181 4.89 -13.27 6.95
CA LYS A 181 5.06 -13.96 5.68
C LYS A 181 4.54 -15.40 5.76
N GLU A 182 4.96 -16.16 6.76
CA GLU A 182 4.58 -17.57 6.93
C GLU A 182 3.07 -17.70 7.12
N TYR A 183 2.47 -16.84 7.94
CA TYR A 183 1.02 -16.81 8.11
C TYR A 183 0.29 -16.45 6.81
N LEU A 184 0.71 -15.40 6.10
CA LEU A 184 0.09 -15.04 4.82
C LEU A 184 0.16 -16.20 3.81
N LEU A 185 1.33 -16.82 3.64
CA LEU A 185 1.51 -17.94 2.72
C LEU A 185 0.64 -19.14 3.10
N SER A 186 0.40 -19.38 4.40
CA SER A 186 -0.48 -20.46 4.84
C SER A 186 -1.96 -20.20 4.52
N GLN A 187 -2.37 -18.95 4.28
CA GLN A 187 -3.76 -18.59 3.94
C GLN A 187 -4.03 -18.57 2.43
N LEU A 188 -2.98 -18.45 1.60
CA LEU A 188 -3.09 -18.36 0.15
C LEU A 188 -3.17 -19.73 -0.55
N ALA A 189 -3.11 -20.82 0.23
CA ALA A 189 -3.20 -22.21 -0.23
C ALA A 189 -4.60 -22.62 -0.70
#